data_AF-A0A956CZL7-F1
#
_entry.id   AF-A0A956CZL7-F1
#
_cell.length_a   1.000
_cell.length_b   1.000
_cell.length_c   1.000
_cell.angle_alpha   90.00
_cell.angle_beta   90.00
_cell.angle_gamma   90.00
#
_symmetry.space_group_name_H-M   'P 1'
#
loop_
_entity.id
_entity.type
_entity.pdbx_description
1 polymer ?
#
loop_
_entity_poly.entity_id
_entity_poly.type
_entity_poly.pdbx_seq_one_letter_code
_entity_poly.pdbx_strand_id
1 'polypeptide(L)'
;MRHAWIGILVVALGCGGGTASDDEATTSGDEATEPVDDDGMIDPTVEEAALEGAENELPRLVLLPMDDIDQAEDGEGHLVGATQAVAFELDARLVPQRSEDQDPLRLHVGDLVLHRMQLARPGIFRFILADRSRVPEGAAVSIQYGDDDSTRVVVDPVLRIPWN
;
A
#
# COMPACT_ATOMS: atom_id res chain seq x y z
N MET A 1 -0.09 12.39 39.76
CA MET A 1 -1.28 13.26 39.62
C MET A 1 -2.00 12.82 38.35
N ARG A 2 -3.17 12.21 38.51
CA ARG A 2 -3.93 11.55 37.44
C ARG A 2 -4.76 12.60 36.71
N HIS A 3 -4.53 12.80 35.41
CA HIS A 3 -5.37 13.65 34.57
C HIS A 3 -6.15 12.74 33.61
N ALA A 4 -7.40 12.49 33.97
CA ALA A 4 -8.40 11.93 33.08
C ALA A 4 -8.98 13.07 32.24
N TRP A 5 -8.99 12.93 30.91
CA TRP A 5 -9.78 13.80 30.05
C TRP A 5 -10.64 12.97 29.11
N ILE A 6 -11.88 13.41 29.08
CA ILE A 6 -13.10 12.79 28.59
C ILE A 6 -13.21 12.99 27.07
N GLY A 7 -13.59 11.94 26.34
CA GLY A 7 -13.84 11.96 24.91
C GLY A 7 -15.15 12.63 24.53
N ILE A 8 -15.20 13.14 23.29
CA ILE A 8 -16.43 13.55 22.62
C ILE A 8 -16.51 12.79 21.29
N LEU A 9 -17.53 11.93 21.18
CA LEU A 9 -17.94 11.21 19.99
C LEU A 9 -18.95 12.08 19.25
N VAL A 10 -18.73 12.36 17.96
CA VAL A 10 -19.72 12.98 17.07
C VAL A 10 -20.05 11.97 15.98
N VAL A 11 -21.28 11.43 16.02
CA VAL A 11 -21.86 10.58 14.98
C VAL A 11 -22.72 11.45 14.09
N ALA A 12 -22.40 11.53 12.79
CA ALA A 12 -23.26 12.14 11.78
C ALA A 12 -23.76 11.04 10.84
N LEU A 13 -25.02 10.63 11.04
CA LEU A 13 -25.82 9.85 10.09
C LEU A 13 -26.30 10.79 8.97
N GLY A 14 -25.80 10.58 7.76
CA GLY A 14 -26.34 11.18 6.54
C GLY A 14 -27.03 10.13 5.68
N CYS A 15 -28.35 10.02 5.80
CA CYS A 15 -29.22 9.33 4.83
C CYS A 15 -29.66 10.32 3.74
N GLY A 16 -29.47 9.93 2.49
CA GLY A 16 -30.13 10.51 1.31
C GLY A 16 -29.60 9.76 0.08
N GLY A 17 -30.38 9.14 -0.80
CA GLY A 17 -31.81 9.25 -1.06
C GLY A 17 -32.03 9.77 -2.49
N GLY A 18 -32.41 8.87 -3.41
CA GLY A 18 -32.93 9.15 -4.75
C GLY A 18 -31.90 9.00 -5.89
N THR A 19 -32.23 8.57 -7.11
CA THR A 19 -33.44 8.04 -7.75
C THR A 19 -32.99 7.46 -9.10
N ALA A 20 -33.74 6.49 -9.62
CA ALA A 20 -33.57 5.84 -10.92
C ALA A 20 -33.47 6.80 -12.12
N SER A 21 -32.82 6.34 -13.19
CA SER A 21 -33.13 6.70 -14.58
C SER A 21 -32.73 5.55 -15.50
N ASP A 22 -33.75 4.89 -16.05
CA ASP A 22 -33.71 4.12 -17.28
C ASP A 22 -33.30 5.02 -18.46
N ASP A 23 -32.50 4.49 -19.40
CA ASP A 23 -32.61 4.88 -20.81
C ASP A 23 -32.04 3.76 -21.69
N GLU A 24 -32.95 3.02 -22.33
CA GLU A 24 -32.66 2.14 -23.45
C GLU A 24 -32.63 2.98 -24.74
N ALA A 25 -31.54 2.97 -25.50
CA ALA A 25 -31.59 3.34 -26.91
C ALA A 25 -30.50 2.60 -27.70
N THR A 26 -30.97 1.79 -28.64
CA THR A 26 -30.22 1.05 -29.64
C THR A 26 -29.56 2.00 -30.65
N THR A 27 -28.36 1.69 -31.13
CA THR A 27 -28.05 1.92 -32.55
C THR A 27 -27.04 0.91 -33.06
N SER A 28 -27.44 0.21 -34.12
CA SER A 28 -26.55 -0.56 -34.98
C SER A 28 -25.69 0.40 -35.80
N GLY A 29 -24.40 0.10 -35.90
CA GLY A 29 -23.46 0.74 -36.81
C GLY A 29 -22.60 -0.36 -37.40
N ASP A 30 -23.08 -0.91 -38.51
CA ASP A 30 -22.35 -1.78 -39.43
C ASP A 30 -21.52 -0.87 -40.33
N GLU A 31 -20.20 -0.85 -40.15
CA GLU A 31 -19.27 -0.39 -41.19
C GLU A 31 -18.08 -1.34 -41.23
N ALA A 32 -18.11 -2.19 -42.26
CA ALA A 32 -17.02 -3.02 -42.70
C ALA A 32 -15.76 -2.16 -42.93
N THR A 33 -14.73 -2.41 -42.14
CA THR A 33 -13.40 -1.86 -42.41
C THR A 33 -12.64 -2.90 -43.23
N GLU A 34 -12.26 -2.51 -44.45
CA GLU A 34 -11.49 -3.32 -45.38
C GLU A 34 -10.12 -3.71 -44.77
N PRO A 35 -9.59 -4.92 -45.03
CA PRO A 35 -8.24 -5.28 -44.62
C PRO A 35 -7.24 -4.52 -45.48
N VAL A 36 -6.47 -3.63 -44.83
CA VAL A 36 -5.28 -3.05 -45.44
C VAL A 36 -4.13 -4.02 -45.16
N ASP A 37 -3.70 -4.72 -46.21
CA ASP A 37 -2.44 -5.45 -46.25
C ASP A 37 -1.28 -4.45 -46.14
N ASP A 38 -0.86 -4.14 -44.91
CA ASP A 38 0.41 -3.48 -44.64
C ASP A 38 1.48 -4.57 -44.44
N ASP A 39 2.12 -4.96 -45.53
CA ASP A 39 3.33 -5.80 -45.58
C ASP A 39 4.57 -5.01 -45.09
N GLY A 40 4.41 -4.33 -43.95
CA GLY A 40 5.49 -3.72 -43.20
C GLY A 40 6.25 -4.82 -42.47
N MET A 41 7.45 -5.15 -42.95
CA MET A 41 8.41 -6.00 -42.24
C MET A 41 8.59 -5.52 -40.78
N ILE A 42 7.85 -6.14 -39.86
CA ILE A 42 8.15 -6.07 -38.44
C ILE A 42 9.26 -7.08 -38.23
N ASP A 43 10.48 -6.57 -38.11
CA ASP A 43 11.61 -7.30 -37.55
C ASP A 43 11.19 -7.80 -36.15
N PRO A 44 11.01 -9.12 -35.92
CA PRO A 44 10.59 -9.62 -34.62
C PRO A 44 11.74 -9.62 -33.59
N THR A 45 12.90 -9.01 -33.90
CA THR A 45 14.07 -8.97 -33.02
C THR A 45 14.04 -7.77 -32.06
N VAL A 46 12.85 -7.40 -31.55
CA VAL A 46 12.73 -6.39 -30.49
C VAL A 46 12.44 -7.09 -29.16
N GLU A 47 13.53 -7.39 -28.47
CA GLU A 47 13.64 -7.33 -27.00
C GLU A 47 12.58 -8.08 -26.18
N GLU A 48 12.38 -9.36 -26.48
CA GLU A 48 11.76 -10.31 -25.54
C GLU A 48 12.77 -10.73 -24.44
N ALA A 49 13.42 -9.76 -23.79
CA ALA A 49 14.48 -10.00 -22.80
C ALA A 49 14.29 -9.25 -21.47
N ALA A 50 13.10 -8.70 -21.20
CA ALA A 50 12.85 -7.87 -20.01
C ALA A 50 11.66 -8.29 -19.13
N LEU A 51 11.07 -9.49 -19.34
CA LEU A 51 9.96 -9.97 -18.50
C LEU A 51 10.30 -11.19 -17.63
N GLU A 52 11.40 -11.90 -17.90
CA GLU A 52 11.76 -13.16 -17.21
C GLU A 52 12.45 -12.98 -15.84
N GLY A 53 12.03 -11.99 -15.04
CA GLY A 53 12.65 -11.69 -13.73
C GLY A 53 11.71 -11.61 -12.54
N ALA A 54 10.40 -11.46 -12.76
CA ALA A 54 9.46 -11.07 -11.69
C ALA A 54 8.69 -12.25 -11.06
N GLU A 55 8.75 -13.44 -11.63
CA GLU A 55 7.76 -14.49 -11.40
C GLU A 55 8.09 -15.53 -10.32
N ASN A 56 9.22 -15.40 -9.59
CA ASN A 56 9.59 -16.36 -8.55
C ASN A 56 10.20 -15.77 -7.26
N GLU A 57 10.13 -14.46 -7.04
CA GLU A 57 10.50 -13.93 -5.73
C GLU A 57 9.38 -14.23 -4.72
N LEU A 58 9.76 -14.90 -3.62
CA LEU A 58 8.88 -15.07 -2.46
C LEU A 58 8.45 -13.69 -1.93
N PRO A 59 7.18 -13.54 -1.52
CA PRO A 59 6.71 -12.27 -0.98
C PRO A 59 7.48 -11.93 0.30
N ARG A 60 7.94 -10.69 0.41
CA ARG A 60 8.85 -10.26 1.48
C ARG A 60 8.57 -8.84 1.96
N LEU A 61 9.02 -8.54 3.17
CA LEU A 61 9.21 -7.20 3.70
C LEU A 61 10.66 -6.77 3.47
N VAL A 62 10.87 -5.58 2.94
CA VAL A 62 12.20 -4.99 2.68
C VAL A 62 12.29 -3.64 3.36
N LEU A 63 13.44 -3.35 3.97
CA LEU A 63 13.69 -2.05 4.58
C LEU A 63 14.74 -1.29 3.78
N LEU A 64 14.39 -0.08 3.35
CA LEU A 64 15.22 0.76 2.50
C LEU A 64 15.51 2.09 3.22
N PRO A 65 16.78 2.45 3.46
CA PRO A 65 17.14 3.80 3.88
C PRO A 65 16.66 4.83 2.84
N MET A 66 16.18 5.98 3.31
CA MET A 66 15.67 7.06 2.47
C MET A 66 16.42 8.36 2.83
N ASP A 67 17.18 8.89 1.87
CA ASP A 67 17.98 10.11 2.09
C ASP A 67 17.25 11.39 1.64
N ASP A 68 16.31 11.28 0.70
CA ASP A 68 15.61 12.42 0.06
C ASP A 68 14.14 12.53 0.49
N ILE A 69 13.88 12.53 1.80
CA ILE A 69 12.53 12.71 2.36
C ILE A 69 12.57 13.85 3.38
N ASP A 70 11.69 14.85 3.22
CA ASP A 70 11.62 15.97 4.15
C ASP A 70 10.82 15.63 5.42
N GLN A 71 9.73 14.86 5.27
CA GLN A 71 8.82 14.49 6.35
C GLN A 71 8.33 13.05 6.23
N ALA A 72 8.20 12.39 7.37
CA ALA A 72 7.69 11.02 7.48
C ALA A 72 7.01 10.80 8.84
N GLU A 73 6.39 9.64 9.04
CA GLU A 73 5.72 9.33 10.29
C GLU A 73 6.73 9.05 11.42
N ASP A 74 6.39 9.44 12.64
CA ASP A 74 7.20 9.17 13.84
C ASP A 74 6.93 7.79 14.48
N GLY A 75 5.94 7.04 13.99
CA GLY A 75 5.49 5.79 14.60
C GLY A 75 4.39 5.97 15.66
N GLU A 76 3.95 7.20 15.91
CA GLU A 76 2.80 7.55 16.76
C GLU A 76 1.66 8.16 15.92
N GLY A 77 1.81 8.18 14.60
CA GLY A 77 0.85 8.74 13.63
C GLY A 77 1.06 10.22 13.29
N HIS A 78 2.11 10.86 13.80
CA HIS A 78 2.41 12.26 13.47
C HIS A 78 3.44 12.34 12.33
N LEU A 79 3.25 13.31 11.43
CA LEU A 79 4.28 13.69 10.46
C LEU A 79 5.28 14.64 11.11
N VAL A 80 6.56 14.28 11.04
CA VAL A 80 7.68 15.04 11.58
C VAL A 80 8.77 15.18 10.53
N GLY A 81 9.73 16.08 10.76
CA GLY A 81 10.92 16.18 9.91
C GLY A 81 11.72 14.87 9.94
N ALA A 82 12.08 14.35 8.77
CA ALA A 82 12.88 13.14 8.67
C ALA A 82 14.35 13.41 8.99
N THR A 83 14.97 12.51 9.77
CA THR A 83 16.37 12.62 10.19
C THR A 83 17.21 11.49 9.59
N GLN A 84 16.71 10.26 9.69
CA GLN A 84 17.28 9.05 9.10
C GLN A 84 16.14 8.16 8.63
N ALA A 85 15.42 8.59 7.61
CA ALA A 85 14.19 7.92 7.22
C ALA A 85 14.44 6.49 6.71
N VAL A 86 13.45 5.64 6.93
CA VAL A 86 13.42 4.26 6.43
C VAL A 86 12.05 3.93 5.87
N ALA A 87 12.05 3.35 4.67
CA ALA A 87 10.87 2.80 4.04
C ALA A 87 10.75 1.30 4.34
N PHE A 88 9.56 0.89 4.78
CA PHE A 88 9.12 -0.49 4.88
C PHE A 88 8.33 -0.83 3.62
N GLU A 89 8.94 -1.57 2.71
CA GLU A 89 8.29 -2.05 1.48
C GLU A 89 7.75 -3.45 1.70
N LEU A 90 6.43 -3.57 1.67
CA LEU A 90 5.70 -4.79 1.89
C LEU A 90 5.08 -5.29 0.58
N ASP A 91 5.37 -6.53 0.22
CA ASP A 91 4.70 -7.22 -0.88
C ASP A 91 3.20 -7.41 -0.55
N ALA A 92 2.33 -6.94 -1.45
CA ALA A 92 0.89 -7.01 -1.29
C ALA A 92 0.36 -8.46 -1.19
N ARG A 93 1.12 -9.47 -1.63
CA ARG A 93 0.75 -10.88 -1.44
C ARG A 93 0.84 -11.33 0.03
N LEU A 94 1.55 -10.58 0.89
CA LEU A 94 1.54 -10.76 2.34
C LEU A 94 0.28 -10.18 3.00
N VAL A 95 -0.51 -9.43 2.23
CA VAL A 95 -1.71 -8.74 2.67
C VAL A 95 -2.93 -9.56 2.20
N PRO A 96 -3.69 -10.21 3.10
CA PRO A 96 -4.94 -10.88 2.74
C PRO A 96 -5.83 -10.06 1.79
N GLN A 97 -6.36 -10.70 0.75
CA GLN A 97 -7.18 -10.08 -0.30
C GLN A 97 -8.53 -9.52 0.18
N ARG A 98 -8.89 -9.64 1.46
CA ARG A 98 -10.16 -9.13 2.00
C ARG A 98 -10.24 -7.60 2.09
N SER A 99 -9.20 -6.89 1.67
CA SER A 99 -9.03 -5.45 1.83
C SER A 99 -9.61 -4.64 0.67
N GLU A 100 -10.52 -5.22 -0.12
CA GLU A 100 -11.20 -4.50 -1.22
C GLU A 100 -12.16 -3.42 -0.69
N ASP A 101 -12.58 -3.54 0.57
CA ASP A 101 -13.22 -2.48 1.33
C ASP A 101 -12.16 -1.48 1.80
N GLN A 102 -12.49 -0.18 1.74
CA GLN A 102 -11.62 1.00 1.87
C GLN A 102 -10.96 1.19 3.26
N ASP A 103 -10.72 0.11 3.98
CA ASP A 103 -10.19 0.13 5.32
C ASP A 103 -8.73 0.62 5.34
N PRO A 104 -8.36 1.50 6.28
CA PRO A 104 -7.00 1.98 6.41
C PRO A 104 -6.07 0.80 6.77
N LEU A 105 -5.03 0.61 5.96
CA LEU A 105 -3.96 -0.35 6.24
C LEU A 105 -2.90 0.29 7.15
N ARG A 106 -2.66 -0.30 8.32
CA ARG A 106 -1.62 0.14 9.27
C ARG A 106 -0.50 -0.88 9.35
N LEU A 107 0.74 -0.41 9.44
CA LEU A 107 1.91 -1.25 9.72
C LEU A 107 2.33 -1.07 11.17
N HIS A 108 2.42 -2.18 11.90
CA HIS A 108 2.90 -2.24 13.26
C HIS A 108 4.31 -2.83 13.29
N VAL A 109 5.24 -2.17 13.96
CA VAL A 109 6.62 -2.63 14.16
C VAL A 109 6.96 -2.53 15.65
N GLY A 110 6.77 -3.63 16.39
CA GLY A 110 6.76 -3.56 17.86
C GLY A 110 5.66 -2.62 18.36
N ASP A 111 6.06 -1.55 19.05
CA ASP A 111 5.15 -0.51 19.56
C ASP A 111 4.90 0.64 18.56
N LEU A 112 5.61 0.67 17.43
CA LEU A 112 5.44 1.70 16.39
C LEU A 112 4.22 1.37 15.52
N VAL A 113 3.46 2.40 15.15
CA VAL A 113 2.32 2.29 14.23
C VAL A 113 2.43 3.33 13.12
N LEU A 114 2.53 2.85 11.88
CA LEU A 114 2.54 3.66 10.67
C LEU A 114 1.18 3.57 9.98
N HIS A 115 0.56 4.72 9.73
CA HIS A 115 -0.81 4.82 9.24
C HIS A 115 -0.84 5.23 7.76
N ARG A 116 0.24 5.84 7.26
CA ARG A 116 0.30 6.41 5.92
C ARG A 116 0.95 5.43 4.96
N MET A 117 0.13 4.54 4.44
CA MET A 117 0.52 3.68 3.33
C MET A 117 0.59 4.48 2.02
N GLN A 118 1.66 4.27 1.27
CA GLN A 118 1.84 4.74 -0.10
C GLN A 118 1.98 3.54 -1.02
N LEU A 119 1.50 3.64 -2.25
CA LEU A 119 1.80 2.65 -3.28
C LEU A 119 3.14 3.00 -3.93
N ALA A 120 4.19 2.24 -3.64
CA ALA A 120 5.53 2.50 -4.21
C ALA A 120 5.59 2.10 -5.69
N ARG A 121 5.01 0.94 -6.00
CA ARG A 121 4.84 0.37 -7.34
C ARG A 121 3.72 -0.67 -7.29
N PRO A 122 3.20 -1.15 -8.43
CA PRO A 122 2.18 -2.21 -8.43
C PRO A 122 2.58 -3.38 -7.54
N GLY A 123 1.71 -3.74 -6.59
CA GLY A 123 1.92 -4.84 -5.67
C GLY A 123 2.86 -4.57 -4.49
N ILE A 124 3.39 -3.35 -4.29
CA ILE A 124 4.24 -3.01 -3.15
C ILE A 124 3.67 -1.82 -2.37
N PHE A 125 3.32 -2.07 -1.12
CA PHE A 125 2.96 -1.03 -0.15
C PHE A 125 4.20 -0.49 0.53
N ARG A 126 4.24 0.82 0.77
CA ARG A 126 5.35 1.50 1.43
C ARG A 126 4.85 2.30 2.62
N PHE A 127 5.50 2.12 3.76
CA PHE A 127 5.35 2.96 4.94
C PHE A 127 6.69 3.60 5.25
N ILE A 128 6.71 4.86 5.68
CA ILE A 128 7.96 5.58 5.91
C ILE A 128 8.01 6.08 7.35
N LEU A 129 9.03 5.65 8.07
CA LEU A 129 9.36 6.12 9.42
C LEU A 129 10.47 7.18 9.31
N ALA A 130 10.31 8.29 10.02
CA ALA A 130 11.20 9.45 9.99
C ALA A 130 12.59 9.19 10.56
N ASP A 131 12.71 8.22 11.49
CA ASP A 131 13.94 7.90 12.19
C ASP A 131 14.11 6.39 12.36
N ARG A 132 15.01 5.81 11.57
CA ARG A 132 15.33 4.37 11.58
C ARG A 132 15.93 3.90 12.90
N SER A 133 16.47 4.78 13.74
CA SER A 133 16.99 4.39 15.06
C SER A 133 15.88 3.97 16.04
N ARG A 134 14.63 4.34 15.75
CA ARG A 134 13.46 3.89 16.50
C ARG A 134 13.04 2.46 16.17
N VAL A 135 13.52 1.88 15.08
CA VAL A 135 13.14 0.52 14.65
C VAL A 135 13.77 -0.50 15.61
N PRO A 136 12.97 -1.24 16.40
CA PRO A 136 13.51 -2.22 17.33
C PRO A 136 13.97 -3.47 16.57
N GLU A 137 15.24 -3.82 16.71
CA GLU A 137 15.76 -5.08 16.16
C GLU A 137 15.02 -6.28 16.77
N GLY A 138 14.64 -7.24 15.93
CA GLY A 138 13.94 -8.45 16.34
C GLY A 138 12.46 -8.26 16.68
N ALA A 139 11.91 -7.05 16.53
CA ALA A 139 10.48 -6.81 16.72
C ALA A 139 9.64 -7.56 15.66
N ALA A 140 8.44 -7.99 16.06
CA ALA A 140 7.48 -8.49 15.10
C ALA A 140 6.91 -7.34 14.27
N VAL A 141 6.70 -7.61 12.98
CA VAL A 141 6.00 -6.76 12.04
C VAL A 141 4.66 -7.36 11.73
N SER A 142 3.61 -6.55 11.87
CA SER A 142 2.25 -6.97 11.54
C SER A 142 1.51 -5.87 10.80
N ILE A 143 0.50 -6.26 10.05
CA ILE A 143 -0.43 -5.37 9.37
C ILE A 143 -1.79 -5.45 10.05
N GLN A 144 -2.50 -4.33 10.13
CA GLN A 144 -3.85 -4.27 10.66
C GLN A 144 -4.76 -3.57 9.65
N TYR A 145 -5.98 -4.09 9.52
CA TYR A 145 -7.02 -3.57 8.64
C TYR A 145 -8.12 -2.92 9.47
N GLY A 146 -8.49 -1.70 9.10
CA GLY A 146 -9.51 -0.97 9.84
C GLY A 146 -9.07 -0.73 11.29
N ASP A 147 -10.06 -0.65 12.18
CA ASP A 147 -9.83 -0.31 13.58
C ASP A 147 -9.90 -1.51 14.54
N ASP A 148 -10.20 -2.71 14.03
CA ASP A 148 -10.34 -3.91 14.86
C ASP A 148 -8.99 -4.64 15.00
N ASP A 149 -8.55 -4.88 16.24
CA ASP A 149 -7.32 -5.62 16.53
C ASP A 149 -7.38 -7.09 16.07
N SER A 150 -8.59 -7.64 15.90
CA SER A 150 -8.79 -9.01 15.40
C SER A 150 -8.31 -9.20 13.96
N THR A 151 -8.12 -8.11 13.20
CA THR A 151 -7.66 -8.13 11.81
C THR A 151 -6.14 -8.14 11.70
N ARG A 152 -5.40 -8.09 12.81
CA ARG A 152 -3.94 -8.01 12.81
C ARG A 152 -3.32 -9.32 12.31
N VAL A 153 -2.47 -9.22 11.29
CA VAL A 153 -1.73 -10.34 10.68
C VAL A 153 -0.24 -10.10 10.79
N VAL A 154 0.49 -11.08 11.35
CA VAL A 154 1.96 -11.03 11.42
C VAL A 154 2.53 -11.33 10.03
N VAL A 155 3.34 -10.40 9.51
CA VAL A 155 4.00 -10.52 8.19
C VAL A 155 5.47 -10.90 8.32
N ASP A 156 6.12 -10.49 9.42
CA ASP A 156 7.47 -10.93 9.77
C ASP A 156 7.55 -11.08 11.31
N PRO A 157 7.80 -12.28 11.86
CA PRO A 157 7.84 -12.46 13.29
C PRO A 157 9.10 -11.87 13.96
N VAL A 158 10.19 -11.64 13.20
CA VAL A 158 11.46 -11.17 13.73
C VAL A 158 12.16 -10.29 12.70
N LEU A 159 11.93 -8.98 12.83
CA LEU A 159 12.50 -8.00 11.91
C LEU A 159 14.03 -7.99 11.96
N ARG A 160 14.63 -8.14 10.78
CA ARG A 160 16.08 -8.05 10.58
C ARG A 160 16.44 -6.71 9.98
N ILE A 161 17.38 -6.02 10.60
CA ILE A 161 17.85 -4.69 10.18
C ILE A 161 19.12 -4.85 9.31
N PRO A 162 19.10 -4.48 8.03
CA PRO A 162 20.22 -4.73 7.11
C PRO A 162 21.34 -3.67 7.13
N TRP A 163 21.28 -2.66 7.99
CA TRP A 163 22.33 -1.62 8.10
C TRP A 163 23.11 -1.77 9.40
N ASN A 164 24.30 -2.37 9.30
CA ASN A 164 25.36 -2.33 10.33
C ASN A 164 26.52 -1.48 9.83
#